data_AF-A0A2M7FMV8-F1
#
_entry.id   AF-A0A2M7FMV8-F1
#
_cell.length_a   1.000
_cell.length_b   1.000
_cell.length_c   1.000
_cell.angle_alpha   90.00
_cell.angle_beta   90.00
_cell.angle_gamma   90.00
#
_symmetry.space_group_name_H-M   'P 1'
#
loop_
_entity.id
_entity.type
_entity.pdbx_description
1 polymer ?
#
loop_
_entity_poly.entity_id
_entity_poly.type
_entity_poly.pdbx_seq_one_letter_code
_entity_poly.pdbx_strand_id
1 'polypeptide(L)'
;ANEAENYVRVVKVEAVANQATHIFPQPSGVEQSGDFTTYTFVAHQSDALTLLFGDSVTYKLNLTYELKNKELSSIDSELALPPDTSYQHIVIGKLDPPPLDIHLDPDGNWLARYNLAPQEKRLVHAELYATIYPVPTLLDPSTTSLPNTIKSLYWDFSATPVTDLAGQLKTPENIYHYLASNFSYAYANSSAGSPRLGALAALASPSNVLCTEFTDSFVALTRALSIPSRELNGYVYTKSSLTRPIGSATDILHAWPEYYDLEKFTWTQLDPTWGNTTGGVDYFHKLDFSHITFVRHGVEDSYPLPAGAYKSNPNEKYIEVVVSEPIEENQDIVVQNDIVYNHGNVAIVHEDVGYLPPYGSAPLPLQKSLSFYDKIKIVCAKLLSIFYRPH
;
A
#
# COMPACT_ATOMS: atom_id res chain seq x y z
N ALA A 1 -40.44 -10.80 2.32
CA ALA A 1 -39.38 -11.09 3.31
C ALA A 1 -39.57 -12.53 3.73
N ASN A 2 -38.59 -13.41 3.48
CA ASN A 2 -38.59 -14.75 4.07
C ASN A 2 -37.92 -14.62 5.45
N GLU A 3 -38.74 -14.73 6.49
CA GLU A 3 -38.41 -14.56 7.91
C GLU A 3 -37.76 -15.81 8.49
N ALA A 4 -36.49 -16.04 8.17
CA ALA A 4 -35.65 -16.82 9.08
C ALA A 4 -34.84 -15.83 9.92
N GLU A 5 -35.24 -15.62 11.19
CA GLU A 5 -34.49 -14.80 12.16
C GLU A 5 -33.10 -15.40 12.46
N ASN A 6 -32.95 -16.71 12.27
CA ASN A 6 -31.69 -17.43 12.38
C ASN A 6 -31.55 -18.41 11.19
N TYR A 7 -30.41 -18.39 10.52
CA TYR A 7 -30.06 -19.39 9.51
C TYR A 7 -28.63 -19.88 9.72
N VAL A 8 -28.39 -21.12 9.31
CA VAL A 8 -27.05 -21.73 9.35
C VAL A 8 -26.48 -21.69 7.94
N ARG A 9 -25.31 -21.06 7.77
CA ARG A 9 -24.53 -21.15 6.55
C ARG A 9 -23.48 -22.25 6.72
N VAL A 10 -23.34 -23.10 5.72
CA VAL A 10 -22.32 -24.15 5.69
C VAL A 10 -21.47 -23.95 4.45
N VAL A 11 -20.17 -23.75 4.64
CA VAL A 11 -19.20 -23.65 3.55
C VAL A 11 -18.34 -24.90 3.58
N LYS A 12 -18.46 -25.71 2.53
CA LYS A 12 -17.67 -26.93 2.35
C LYS A 12 -16.61 -26.67 1.30
N VAL A 13 -15.34 -26.78 1.70
CA VAL A 13 -14.18 -26.51 0.85
C VAL A 13 -13.37 -27.79 0.75
N GLU A 14 -12.88 -28.10 -0.44
CA GLU A 14 -11.87 -29.16 -0.59
C GLU A 14 -10.66 -28.81 0.28
N ALA A 15 -10.13 -29.79 1.00
CA ALA A 15 -8.94 -29.68 1.83
C ALA A 15 -7.72 -29.57 0.89
N VAL A 16 -7.61 -28.45 0.18
CA VAL A 16 -6.50 -28.15 -0.72
C VAL A 16 -5.30 -27.73 0.13
N ALA A 17 -4.72 -28.68 0.89
CA ALA A 17 -3.50 -28.55 1.73
C ALA A 17 -3.41 -27.38 2.75
N ASN A 18 -4.25 -26.35 2.64
CA ASN A 18 -4.18 -25.09 3.37
C ASN A 18 -5.58 -24.77 3.91
N GLN A 19 -5.65 -24.52 5.21
CA GLN A 19 -6.84 -23.96 5.83
C GLN A 19 -7.02 -22.52 5.37
N ALA A 20 -8.25 -21.98 5.47
CA ALA A 20 -8.46 -20.56 5.22
C ALA A 20 -7.54 -19.73 6.12
N THR A 21 -6.73 -18.86 5.52
CA THR A 21 -5.79 -17.98 6.23
C THR A 21 -6.54 -16.86 6.95
N HIS A 22 -7.76 -16.56 6.51
CA HIS A 22 -8.66 -15.68 7.23
C HIS A 22 -10.12 -16.12 7.08
N ILE A 23 -10.88 -16.04 8.17
CA ILE A 23 -12.31 -16.32 8.22
C ILE A 23 -12.98 -15.25 9.05
N PHE A 24 -14.00 -14.60 8.49
CA PHE A 24 -14.85 -13.67 9.21
C PHE A 24 -16.32 -13.79 8.77
N PRO A 25 -17.29 -13.79 9.70
CA PRO A 25 -17.12 -13.90 11.16
C PRO A 25 -16.50 -15.26 11.54
N GLN A 26 -16.10 -15.44 12.79
CA GLN A 26 -15.57 -16.74 13.25
C GLN A 26 -16.63 -17.84 13.10
N PRO A 27 -16.26 -19.02 12.57
CA PRO A 27 -17.21 -20.13 12.41
C PRO A 27 -17.63 -20.66 13.77
N SER A 28 -18.91 -21.05 13.90
CA SER A 28 -19.43 -21.74 15.08
C SER A 28 -18.99 -23.21 15.15
N GLY A 29 -18.54 -23.78 14.05
CA GLY A 29 -17.97 -25.12 14.00
C GLY A 29 -17.08 -25.32 12.78
N VAL A 30 -16.03 -26.11 12.95
CA VAL A 30 -15.13 -26.54 11.87
C VAL A 30 -14.97 -28.06 11.95
N GLU A 31 -15.33 -28.75 10.88
CA GLU A 31 -15.25 -30.20 10.80
C GLU A 31 -14.44 -30.63 9.57
N GLN A 32 -13.46 -31.50 9.77
CA GLN A 32 -12.71 -32.11 8.68
C GLN A 32 -13.22 -33.53 8.44
N SER A 33 -13.65 -33.82 7.21
CA SER A 33 -14.17 -35.13 6.81
C SER A 33 -13.59 -35.52 5.46
N GLY A 34 -12.65 -36.46 5.48
CA GLY A 34 -11.89 -36.85 4.28
C GLY A 34 -11.16 -35.66 3.68
N ASP A 35 -11.36 -35.45 2.38
CA ASP A 35 -10.75 -34.36 1.59
C ASP A 35 -11.51 -33.04 1.69
N PHE A 36 -12.34 -32.82 2.72
CA PHE A 36 -13.11 -31.60 2.88
C PHE A 36 -13.02 -31.02 4.28
N THR A 37 -12.93 -29.69 4.34
CA THR A 37 -13.15 -28.90 5.55
C THR A 37 -14.50 -28.21 5.44
N THR A 38 -15.33 -28.39 6.45
CA THR A 38 -16.67 -27.81 6.55
C THR A 38 -16.68 -26.75 7.63
N TYR A 39 -16.99 -25.51 7.26
CA TYR A 39 -17.15 -24.38 8.15
C TYR A 39 -18.64 -24.10 8.34
N THR A 40 -19.09 -24.12 9.59
CA THR A 40 -20.46 -23.83 9.97
C THR A 40 -20.52 -22.44 10.61
N PHE A 41 -21.47 -21.62 10.18
CA PHE A 41 -21.71 -20.29 10.71
C PHE A 41 -23.17 -20.21 11.15
N VAL A 42 -23.38 -19.89 12.43
CA VAL A 42 -24.68 -19.48 12.95
C VAL A 42 -24.70 -17.96 12.87
N ALA A 43 -25.35 -17.40 11.85
CA ALA A 43 -25.25 -15.98 11.52
C ALA A 43 -26.57 -15.25 11.76
N HIS A 44 -26.45 -13.94 12.07
CA HIS A 44 -27.54 -12.98 11.99
C HIS A 44 -27.71 -12.52 10.52
N GLN A 45 -28.87 -11.94 10.14
CA GLN A 45 -29.18 -11.57 8.74
C GLN A 45 -28.19 -10.62 8.06
N SER A 46 -27.39 -9.88 8.82
CA SER A 46 -26.52 -8.81 8.32
C SER A 46 -25.07 -9.22 8.01
N ASP A 47 -24.61 -10.40 8.41
CA ASP A 47 -23.16 -10.67 8.42
C ASP A 47 -22.71 -11.17 7.04
N ALA A 48 -21.83 -10.42 6.39
CA ALA A 48 -21.12 -10.90 5.21
C ALA A 48 -20.10 -11.97 5.63
N LEU A 49 -20.01 -13.04 4.84
CA LEU A 49 -19.12 -14.15 5.11
C LEU A 49 -17.91 -14.07 4.18
N THR A 50 -16.71 -14.05 4.76
CA THR A 50 -15.45 -13.97 4.03
C THR A 50 -14.54 -15.12 4.46
N LEU A 51 -14.05 -15.87 3.48
CA LEU A 51 -13.00 -16.86 3.66
C LEU A 51 -11.89 -16.57 2.64
N LEU A 52 -10.68 -16.31 3.11
CA LEU A 52 -9.49 -16.15 2.26
C LEU A 52 -8.63 -17.41 2.35
N PHE A 53 -8.11 -17.86 1.21
CA PHE A 53 -7.26 -19.04 1.09
C PHE A 53 -5.95 -18.68 0.42
N GLY A 54 -4.85 -19.25 0.90
CA GLY A 54 -3.49 -18.95 0.45
C GLY A 54 -2.79 -17.89 1.30
N ASP A 55 -1.47 -17.78 1.13
CA ASP A 55 -0.63 -16.89 1.92
C ASP A 55 -0.39 -15.54 1.21
N SER A 56 -0.35 -15.55 -0.11
CA SER A 56 -0.16 -14.37 -0.96
C SER A 56 -0.63 -14.63 -2.40
N VAL A 57 -0.72 -13.56 -3.19
CA VAL A 57 -0.91 -13.60 -4.65
C VAL A 57 0.10 -12.70 -5.31
N THR A 58 0.75 -13.18 -6.36
CA THR A 58 1.65 -12.37 -7.19
C THR A 58 0.96 -11.90 -8.47
N TYR A 59 1.15 -10.63 -8.79
CA TYR A 59 0.69 -9.99 -10.02
C TYR A 59 1.87 -9.49 -10.83
N LYS A 60 1.84 -9.73 -12.14
CA LYS A 60 2.67 -9.02 -13.10
C LYS A 60 1.97 -7.71 -13.48
N LEU A 61 2.68 -6.61 -13.31
CA LEU A 61 2.25 -5.26 -13.66
C LEU A 61 3.06 -4.81 -14.89
N ASN A 62 2.37 -4.49 -15.99
CA ASN A 62 2.96 -3.78 -17.12
C ASN A 62 2.43 -2.34 -17.10
N LEU A 63 3.28 -1.40 -16.71
CA LEU A 63 2.93 0.00 -16.52
C LEU A 63 3.63 0.87 -17.57
N THR A 64 2.91 1.81 -18.14
CA THR A 64 3.45 2.82 -19.06
C THR A 64 3.32 4.21 -18.45
N TYR A 65 4.38 5.00 -18.60
CA TYR A 65 4.47 6.38 -18.10
C TYR A 65 4.89 7.29 -19.26
N GLU A 66 4.18 8.40 -19.47
CA GLU A 66 4.61 9.46 -20.40
C GLU A 66 5.12 10.66 -19.61
N LEU A 67 6.44 10.76 -19.50
CA LEU A 67 7.11 11.93 -18.96
C LEU A 67 7.21 13.02 -20.03
N LYS A 68 7.07 14.29 -19.62
CA LYS A 68 7.18 15.43 -20.53
C LYS A 68 7.88 16.61 -19.88
N ASN A 69 8.93 17.08 -20.53
CA ASN A 69 9.50 18.39 -20.26
C ASN A 69 8.76 19.46 -21.08
N LYS A 70 8.15 20.44 -20.40
CA LYS A 70 7.48 21.58 -21.05
C LYS A 70 8.39 22.81 -21.17
N GLU A 71 9.57 22.76 -20.58
CA GLU A 71 10.52 23.87 -20.51
C GLU A 71 11.49 23.87 -21.70
N LEU A 72 12.19 25.00 -21.86
CA LEU A 72 13.24 25.18 -22.88
C LEU A 72 14.64 24.81 -22.37
N SER A 73 14.76 24.43 -21.10
CA SER A 73 15.96 23.87 -20.48
C SER A 73 15.76 22.40 -20.14
N SER A 74 16.85 21.64 -20.01
CA SER A 74 16.76 20.30 -19.44
C SER A 74 16.23 20.35 -18.01
N ILE A 75 15.44 19.35 -17.63
CA ILE A 75 14.91 19.20 -16.27
C ILE A 75 15.20 17.80 -15.74
N ASP A 76 15.30 17.69 -14.42
CA ASP A 76 15.17 16.42 -13.74
C ASP A 76 13.68 16.21 -13.44
N SER A 77 13.17 15.07 -13.89
CA SER A 77 11.79 14.64 -13.69
C SER A 77 11.81 13.28 -13.00
N GLU A 78 10.71 12.92 -12.35
CA GLU A 78 10.58 11.64 -11.70
C GLU A 78 9.19 11.05 -11.89
N LEU A 79 9.12 9.72 -11.75
CA LEU A 79 7.89 8.98 -11.67
C LEU A 79 7.88 8.08 -10.45
N ALA A 80 6.70 7.83 -9.89
CA ALA A 80 6.55 6.85 -8.84
C ALA A 80 6.28 5.45 -9.40
N LEU A 81 7.09 4.50 -8.96
CA LEU A 81 6.85 3.07 -9.12
C LEU A 81 6.10 2.55 -7.88
N PRO A 82 5.24 1.53 -8.04
CA PRO A 82 4.73 0.75 -6.91
C PRO A 82 5.86 0.41 -5.92
N PRO A 83 5.76 0.82 -4.65
CA PRO A 83 6.79 0.56 -3.64
C PRO A 83 6.49 -0.71 -2.84
N ASP A 84 7.46 -1.17 -2.05
CA ASP A 84 7.16 -2.07 -0.94
C ASP A 84 6.30 -1.36 0.12
N THR A 85 5.41 -2.13 0.74
CA THR A 85 4.60 -1.74 1.91
C THR A 85 4.58 -2.89 2.91
N SER A 86 3.94 -2.72 4.06
CA SER A 86 3.74 -3.83 5.00
C SER A 86 2.94 -5.01 4.41
N TYR A 87 2.18 -4.80 3.33
CA TYR A 87 1.34 -5.80 2.64
C TYR A 87 1.84 -6.19 1.25
N GLN A 88 2.85 -5.51 0.70
CA GLN A 88 3.25 -5.62 -0.70
C GLN A 88 4.76 -5.69 -0.84
N HIS A 89 5.24 -6.68 -1.58
CA HIS A 89 6.65 -6.83 -1.99
C HIS A 89 6.78 -6.68 -3.50
N ILE A 90 7.74 -5.88 -3.96
CA ILE A 90 7.96 -5.53 -5.37
C ILE A 90 9.31 -6.06 -5.87
N VAL A 91 9.27 -6.75 -7.01
CA VAL A 91 10.46 -7.12 -7.79
C VAL A 91 10.38 -6.47 -9.18
N ILE A 92 11.44 -5.75 -9.59
CA ILE A 92 11.51 -5.11 -10.91
C ILE A 92 11.91 -6.14 -11.96
N GLY A 93 11.00 -6.49 -12.87
CA GLY A 93 11.34 -7.32 -14.03
C GLY A 93 12.16 -6.54 -15.06
N LYS A 94 11.67 -5.37 -15.46
CA LYS A 94 12.33 -4.49 -16.43
C LYS A 94 11.90 -3.04 -16.25
N LEU A 95 12.82 -2.11 -16.45
CA LEU A 95 12.52 -0.68 -16.56
C LEU A 95 13.23 -0.11 -17.79
N ASP A 96 12.47 0.41 -18.75
CA ASP A 96 12.97 0.80 -20.06
C ASP A 96 12.41 2.17 -20.51
N PRO A 97 13.26 3.20 -20.69
CA PRO A 97 14.70 3.21 -20.39
C PRO A 97 14.99 3.08 -18.88
N PRO A 98 16.21 2.68 -18.48
CA PRO A 98 16.59 2.65 -17.08
C PRO A 98 16.63 4.07 -16.48
N PRO A 99 16.31 4.23 -15.19
CA PRO A 99 16.38 5.50 -14.49
C PRO A 99 17.83 5.88 -14.18
N LEU A 100 18.05 7.14 -13.82
CA LEU A 100 19.32 7.59 -13.26
C LEU A 100 19.58 6.91 -11.89
N ASP A 101 18.53 6.89 -11.07
CA ASP A 101 18.46 6.23 -9.78
C ASP A 101 17.00 6.20 -9.30
N ILE A 102 16.74 5.39 -8.28
CA ILE A 102 15.48 5.38 -7.55
C ILE A 102 15.76 5.80 -6.11
N HIS A 103 15.00 6.77 -5.60
CA HIS A 103 15.11 7.22 -4.22
C HIS A 103 13.76 7.10 -3.51
N LEU A 104 13.80 7.15 -2.18
CA LEU A 104 12.61 7.15 -1.34
C LEU A 104 12.19 8.58 -0.99
N ASP A 105 10.88 8.84 -1.01
CA ASP A 105 10.30 9.97 -0.29
C ASP A 105 9.96 9.58 1.17
N PRO A 106 9.53 10.53 2.03
CA PRO A 106 9.22 10.23 3.44
C PRO A 106 8.02 9.27 3.64
N ASP A 107 7.16 9.16 2.63
CA ASP A 107 6.04 8.21 2.59
C ASP A 107 6.49 6.82 2.08
N GLY A 108 7.76 6.68 1.70
CA GLY A 108 8.39 5.46 1.22
C GLY A 108 8.09 5.13 -0.24
N ASN A 109 7.57 6.05 -1.04
CA ASN A 109 7.38 5.82 -2.47
C ASN A 109 8.73 5.69 -3.18
N TRP A 110 8.79 4.82 -4.19
CA TRP A 110 9.97 4.67 -5.04
C TRP A 110 9.91 5.66 -6.19
N LEU A 111 10.75 6.71 -6.13
CA LEU A 111 10.80 7.79 -7.11
C LEU A 111 11.97 7.60 -8.08
N ALA A 112 11.65 7.14 -9.28
CA ALA A 112 12.61 6.90 -10.35
C ALA A 112 12.91 8.19 -11.11
N ARG A 113 14.17 8.63 -11.12
CA ARG A 113 14.59 9.91 -11.73
C ARG A 113 15.06 9.76 -13.17
N TYR A 114 14.72 10.76 -13.98
CA TYR A 114 15.09 10.86 -15.39
C TYR A 114 15.45 12.30 -15.73
N ASN A 115 16.57 12.49 -16.43
CA ASN A 115 16.86 13.76 -17.06
C ASN A 115 16.15 13.84 -18.43
N LEU A 116 15.38 14.91 -18.64
CA LEU A 116 14.65 15.17 -19.88
C LEU A 116 15.23 16.39 -20.57
N ALA A 117 15.59 16.25 -21.85
CA ALA A 117 16.02 17.33 -22.71
C ALA A 117 14.88 18.37 -22.90
N PRO A 118 15.20 19.60 -23.35
CA PRO A 118 14.18 20.61 -23.65
C PRO A 118 13.09 20.07 -24.57
N GLN A 119 11.82 20.28 -24.20
CA GLN A 119 10.64 19.82 -24.94
C GLN A 119 10.52 18.29 -25.13
N GLU A 120 11.36 17.48 -24.47
CA GLU A 120 11.34 16.03 -24.62
C GLU A 120 10.03 15.42 -24.08
N LYS A 121 9.52 14.44 -24.81
CA LYS A 121 8.56 13.46 -24.31
C LYS A 121 9.25 12.11 -24.24
N ARG A 122 9.11 11.42 -23.12
CA ARG A 122 9.71 10.10 -22.91
C ARG A 122 8.67 9.12 -22.42
N LEU A 123 8.56 7.99 -23.12
CA LEU A 123 7.82 6.83 -22.63
C LEU A 123 8.76 5.99 -21.77
N VAL A 124 8.28 5.60 -20.60
CA VAL A 124 8.94 4.63 -19.73
C VAL A 124 7.99 3.44 -19.56
N HIS A 125 8.50 2.25 -19.82
CA HIS A 125 7.79 0.98 -19.61
C HIS A 125 8.40 0.26 -18.40
N ALA A 126 7.56 -0.02 -17.40
CA ALA A 126 7.93 -0.77 -16.22
C ALA A 126 7.20 -2.11 -16.20
N GLU A 127 7.97 -3.20 -16.15
CA GLU A 127 7.49 -4.54 -15.82
C GLU A 127 7.87 -4.83 -14.37
N LEU A 128 6.87 -5.04 -13.50
CA LEU A 128 7.04 -5.27 -12.07
C LEU A 128 6.26 -6.53 -11.65
N TYR A 129 6.71 -7.19 -10.59
CA TYR A 129 6.00 -8.29 -9.96
C TYR A 129 5.67 -7.89 -8.52
N ALA A 130 4.38 -7.75 -8.23
CA ALA A 130 3.87 -7.36 -6.93
C ALA A 130 3.27 -8.57 -6.21
N THR A 131 3.88 -8.98 -5.10
CA THR A 131 3.37 -10.04 -4.24
C THR A 131 2.61 -9.41 -3.09
N ILE A 132 1.30 -9.68 -3.01
CA ILE A 132 0.36 -9.10 -2.06
C ILE A 132 0.03 -10.10 -0.97
N TYR A 133 0.14 -9.65 0.28
CA TYR A 133 -0.18 -10.39 1.49
C TYR A 133 -1.45 -9.80 2.11
N PRO A 134 -2.33 -10.61 2.73
CA PRO A 134 -3.59 -10.14 3.32
C PRO A 134 -3.37 -9.58 4.74
N VAL A 135 -2.14 -9.61 5.23
CA VAL A 135 -1.73 -9.22 6.58
C VAL A 135 -0.40 -8.45 6.51
N PRO A 136 -0.19 -7.46 7.39
CA PRO A 136 1.02 -6.65 7.39
C PRO A 136 2.17 -7.46 7.98
N THR A 137 3.04 -7.99 7.14
CA THR A 137 4.16 -8.88 7.55
C THR A 137 5.53 -8.36 7.10
N LEU A 138 5.55 -7.38 6.21
CA LEU A 138 6.77 -6.84 5.62
C LEU A 138 7.21 -5.56 6.33
N LEU A 139 8.50 -5.23 6.17
CA LEU A 139 9.03 -3.94 6.61
C LEU A 139 8.46 -2.82 5.73
N ASP A 140 7.99 -1.75 6.37
CA ASP A 140 7.65 -0.51 5.68
C ASP A 140 8.80 0.51 5.86
N PRO A 141 9.40 1.04 4.77
CA PRO A 141 10.53 1.97 4.86
C PRO A 141 10.14 3.41 5.17
N SER A 142 8.86 3.71 5.29
CA SER A 142 8.35 5.07 5.47
C SER A 142 8.47 5.58 6.90
N THR A 143 8.37 6.90 7.04
CA THR A 143 8.29 7.54 8.37
C THR A 143 6.93 7.27 9.01
N THR A 144 6.93 7.03 10.33
CA THR A 144 5.71 6.71 11.09
C THR A 144 5.18 7.91 11.88
N SER A 145 5.90 9.04 11.88
CA SER A 145 5.50 10.27 12.54
C SER A 145 4.65 11.16 11.64
N LEU A 146 3.61 11.78 12.19
CA LEU A 146 2.91 12.86 11.51
C LEU A 146 3.89 14.02 11.22
N PRO A 147 4.05 14.44 9.95
CA PRO A 147 4.94 15.55 9.62
C PRO A 147 4.49 16.84 10.31
N ASN A 148 5.43 17.65 10.80
CA ASN A 148 5.13 18.98 11.33
C ASN A 148 4.64 19.96 10.23
N THR A 149 4.90 19.63 8.96
CA THR A 149 4.50 20.42 7.79
C THR A 149 3.62 19.55 6.89
N ILE A 150 2.33 19.46 7.22
CA ILE A 150 1.34 18.84 6.33
C ILE A 150 0.84 19.92 5.37
N LYS A 151 1.13 19.75 4.07
CA LYS A 151 0.47 20.53 3.02
C LYS A 151 -0.74 19.73 2.55
N SER A 152 -1.93 20.17 2.92
CA SER A 152 -3.13 19.42 2.61
C SER A 152 -4.32 20.33 2.36
N LEU A 153 -4.88 20.22 1.17
CA LEU A 153 -6.18 20.74 0.77
C LEU A 153 -7.31 19.77 1.15
N TYR A 154 -7.03 18.46 1.23
CA TYR A 154 -8.06 17.42 1.37
C TYR A 154 -8.25 16.87 2.79
N TRP A 155 -7.22 16.92 3.63
CA TRP A 155 -7.20 16.40 5.00
C TRP A 155 -7.03 17.49 6.06
N ASP A 156 -7.87 18.53 6.03
CA ASP A 156 -7.87 19.53 7.12
C ASP A 156 -8.38 18.89 8.43
N PHE A 157 -7.46 18.31 9.17
CA PHE A 157 -7.70 17.64 10.45
C PHE A 157 -7.83 18.61 11.63
N SER A 158 -7.60 19.91 11.40
CA SER A 158 -7.67 20.96 12.43
C SER A 158 -9.02 21.68 12.45
N ALA A 159 -9.83 21.50 11.40
CA ALA A 159 -11.16 22.08 11.31
C ALA A 159 -12.08 21.56 12.42
N THR A 160 -12.81 22.47 13.08
CA THR A 160 -13.69 22.16 14.22
C THR A 160 -14.67 21.00 13.95
N PRO A 161 -15.35 20.91 12.78
CA PRO A 161 -16.23 19.77 12.50
C PRO A 161 -15.49 18.42 12.49
N VAL A 162 -14.23 18.40 12.05
CA VAL A 162 -13.40 17.19 12.02
C VAL A 162 -12.95 16.84 13.44
N THR A 163 -12.45 17.80 14.21
CA THR A 163 -11.99 17.55 15.58
C THR A 163 -13.13 17.12 16.51
N ASP A 164 -14.31 17.73 16.38
CA ASP A 164 -15.48 17.41 17.20
C ASP A 164 -16.00 16.00 16.91
N LEU A 165 -16.11 15.62 15.64
CA LEU A 165 -16.53 14.28 15.24
C LEU A 165 -15.48 13.23 15.61
N ALA A 166 -14.20 13.51 15.38
CA ALA A 166 -13.10 12.64 15.80
C ALA A 166 -13.14 12.39 17.31
N GLY A 167 -13.34 13.43 18.13
CA GLY A 167 -13.45 13.32 19.59
C GLY A 167 -14.65 12.48 20.06
N GLN A 168 -15.73 12.43 19.26
CA GLN A 168 -16.88 11.55 19.53
C GLN A 168 -16.59 10.09 19.18
N LEU A 169 -15.97 9.86 18.01
CA LEU A 169 -15.70 8.52 17.48
C LEU A 169 -14.51 7.84 18.18
N LYS A 170 -13.48 8.58 18.58
CA LYS A 170 -12.33 8.19 19.42
C LYS A 170 -11.37 7.14 18.86
N THR A 171 -11.79 6.23 17.99
CA THR A 171 -10.97 5.12 17.50
C THR A 171 -11.03 5.00 15.97
N PRO A 172 -9.97 4.47 15.32
CA PRO A 172 -9.99 4.16 13.89
C PRO A 172 -11.18 3.26 13.49
N GLU A 173 -11.53 2.28 14.32
CA GLU A 173 -12.66 1.37 14.10
C GLU A 173 -14.01 2.09 14.07
N ASN A 174 -14.26 2.97 15.03
CA ASN A 174 -15.50 3.76 15.06
C ASN A 174 -15.56 4.74 13.89
N ILE A 175 -14.42 5.29 13.47
CA ILE A 175 -14.32 6.13 12.27
C ILE A 175 -14.68 5.32 11.02
N TYR A 176 -14.08 4.13 10.85
CA TYR A 176 -14.40 3.23 9.76
C TYR A 176 -15.90 2.92 9.69
N HIS A 177 -16.50 2.47 10.79
CA HIS A 177 -17.92 2.11 10.83
C HIS A 177 -18.83 3.31 10.59
N TYR A 178 -18.47 4.49 11.10
CA TYR A 178 -19.20 5.72 10.83
C TYR A 178 -19.22 6.03 9.33
N LEU A 179 -18.05 6.02 8.68
CA LEU A 179 -17.96 6.30 7.24
C LEU A 179 -18.70 5.25 6.42
N ALA A 180 -18.45 3.96 6.68
CA ALA A 180 -19.09 2.86 5.98
C ALA A 180 -20.64 2.87 6.11
N SER A 181 -21.19 3.41 7.20
CA SER A 181 -22.64 3.43 7.44
C SER A 181 -23.33 4.73 7.02
N ASN A 182 -22.62 5.86 7.04
CA ASN A 182 -23.23 7.18 6.84
C ASN A 182 -22.95 7.77 5.45
N PHE A 183 -21.91 7.29 4.76
CA PHE A 183 -21.61 7.75 3.41
C PHE A 183 -22.39 6.93 2.37
N SER A 184 -22.72 7.54 1.24
CA SER A 184 -23.29 6.81 0.09
C SER A 184 -22.43 7.00 -1.16
N TYR A 185 -22.01 5.88 -1.73
CA TYR A 185 -21.12 5.84 -2.87
C TYR A 185 -21.80 6.29 -4.18
N ALA A 186 -21.15 7.17 -4.94
CA ALA A 186 -21.65 7.66 -6.22
C ALA A 186 -21.34 6.72 -7.39
N TYR A 187 -22.17 5.69 -7.61
CA TYR A 187 -22.00 4.78 -8.74
C TYR A 187 -22.06 5.48 -10.12
N ALA A 188 -22.93 6.48 -10.28
CA ALA A 188 -23.17 7.18 -11.55
C ALA A 188 -22.14 8.27 -11.89
N ASN A 189 -21.38 8.78 -10.91
CA ASN A 189 -20.37 9.84 -11.08
C ASN A 189 -18.93 9.31 -11.02
N SER A 190 -18.73 7.99 -11.15
CA SER A 190 -17.41 7.35 -11.20
C SER A 190 -16.63 7.63 -12.50
N SER A 191 -17.22 8.39 -13.43
CA SER A 191 -16.55 8.91 -14.62
C SER A 191 -15.46 9.90 -14.25
N ALA A 192 -14.25 9.68 -14.78
CA ALA A 192 -13.10 10.59 -14.66
C ALA A 192 -13.50 12.05 -14.93
N GLY A 193 -13.34 12.94 -13.93
CA GLY A 193 -13.54 14.38 -14.10
C GLY A 193 -14.20 15.12 -12.93
N SER A 194 -14.80 14.43 -11.97
CA SER A 194 -15.28 15.08 -10.73
C SER A 194 -14.08 15.52 -9.87
N PRO A 195 -14.03 16.79 -9.42
CA PRO A 195 -12.95 17.24 -8.55
C PRO A 195 -13.04 16.53 -7.20
N ARG A 196 -11.89 16.08 -6.68
CA ARG A 196 -11.77 15.56 -5.32
C ARG A 196 -12.23 16.63 -4.33
N LEU A 197 -13.13 16.27 -3.42
CA LEU A 197 -13.80 17.21 -2.52
C LEU A 197 -13.03 17.42 -1.21
N GLY A 198 -12.36 16.38 -0.74
CA GLY A 198 -11.72 16.36 0.57
C GLY A 198 -12.66 16.10 1.74
N ALA A 199 -12.07 15.89 2.91
CA ALA A 199 -12.74 15.43 4.12
C ALA A 199 -13.85 16.36 4.59
N LEU A 200 -13.60 17.68 4.63
CA LEU A 200 -14.53 18.64 5.21
C LEU A 200 -15.83 18.71 4.41
N ALA A 201 -15.71 18.75 3.08
CA ALA A 201 -16.85 18.76 2.18
C ALA A 201 -17.62 17.43 2.22
N ALA A 202 -16.91 16.30 2.24
CA ALA A 202 -17.50 14.97 2.33
C ALA A 202 -18.28 14.77 3.64
N LEU A 203 -17.74 15.20 4.78
CA LEU A 203 -18.42 15.11 6.08
C LEU A 203 -19.66 16.02 6.15
N ALA A 204 -19.62 17.19 5.50
CA ALA A 204 -20.77 18.08 5.41
C ALA A 204 -21.86 17.58 4.45
N SER A 205 -21.49 16.76 3.46
CA SER A 205 -22.39 16.21 2.44
C SER A 205 -22.02 14.76 2.13
N PRO A 206 -22.39 13.81 3.00
CA PRO A 206 -21.95 12.41 2.92
C PRO A 206 -22.64 11.61 1.79
N SER A 207 -23.35 12.30 0.90
CA SER A 207 -24.09 11.69 -0.20
C SER A 207 -23.38 11.87 -1.53
N ASN A 208 -23.36 10.82 -2.35
CA ASN A 208 -22.71 10.80 -3.66
C ASN A 208 -21.21 11.11 -3.60
N VAL A 209 -20.50 10.43 -2.70
CA VAL A 209 -19.04 10.56 -2.52
C VAL A 209 -18.28 9.40 -3.21
N LEU A 210 -17.00 9.59 -3.53
CA LEU A 210 -16.13 8.59 -4.15
C LEU A 210 -15.13 8.01 -3.14
N CYS A 211 -14.34 7.02 -3.56
CA CYS A 211 -13.33 6.37 -2.71
C CYS A 211 -12.31 7.35 -2.12
N THR A 212 -12.02 8.44 -2.85
CA THR A 212 -11.17 9.54 -2.38
C THR A 212 -11.77 10.23 -1.16
N GLU A 213 -13.07 10.56 -1.16
CA GLU A 213 -13.70 11.24 -0.02
C GLU A 213 -13.82 10.33 1.21
N PHE A 214 -14.13 9.05 1.02
CA PHE A 214 -14.07 8.05 2.10
C PHE A 214 -12.68 8.02 2.75
N THR A 215 -11.64 7.96 1.91
CA THR A 215 -10.24 7.94 2.34
C THR A 215 -9.84 9.24 3.03
N ASP A 216 -10.21 10.38 2.45
CA ASP A 216 -9.89 11.71 2.97
C ASP A 216 -10.51 11.95 4.33
N SER A 217 -11.79 11.61 4.49
CA SER A 217 -12.48 11.70 5.77
C SER A 217 -11.85 10.80 6.82
N PHE A 218 -11.46 9.57 6.45
CA PHE A 218 -10.77 8.67 7.38
C PHE A 218 -9.43 9.26 7.83
N VAL A 219 -8.60 9.72 6.90
CA VAL A 219 -7.28 10.31 7.20
C VAL A 219 -7.44 11.55 8.07
N ALA A 220 -8.33 12.48 7.72
CA ALA A 220 -8.54 13.69 8.51
C ALA A 220 -9.03 13.40 9.94
N LEU A 221 -10.00 12.50 10.10
CA LEU A 221 -10.55 12.13 11.42
C LEU A 221 -9.51 11.40 12.29
N THR A 222 -8.71 10.51 11.71
CA THR A 222 -7.65 9.81 12.46
C THR A 222 -6.49 10.74 12.84
N ARG A 223 -6.07 11.65 11.95
CA ARG A 223 -5.06 12.66 12.26
C ARG A 223 -5.52 13.63 13.35
N ALA A 224 -6.80 13.97 13.41
CA ALA A 224 -7.38 14.78 14.49
C ALA A 224 -7.26 14.10 15.88
N LEU A 225 -7.08 12.77 15.91
CA LEU A 225 -6.78 11.98 17.11
C LEU A 225 -5.29 11.79 17.37
N SER A 226 -4.42 12.50 16.64
CA SER A 226 -2.96 12.33 16.66
C SER A 226 -2.48 10.93 16.23
N ILE A 227 -3.29 10.21 15.46
CA ILE A 227 -2.92 8.92 14.89
C ILE A 227 -2.35 9.17 13.48
N PRO A 228 -1.11 8.74 13.20
CA PRO A 228 -0.58 8.79 11.85
C PRO A 228 -1.46 7.98 10.89
N SER A 229 -1.87 8.61 9.80
CA SER A 229 -2.67 8.00 8.75
C SER A 229 -2.37 8.64 7.41
N ARG A 230 -2.58 7.91 6.32
CA ARG A 230 -2.28 8.38 4.97
C ARG A 230 -3.17 7.70 3.93
N GLU A 231 -3.21 8.28 2.74
CA GLU A 231 -3.88 7.69 1.59
C GLU A 231 -2.94 6.71 0.87
N LEU A 232 -3.53 5.66 0.36
CA LEU A 232 -2.96 4.74 -0.61
C LEU A 232 -3.75 4.88 -1.90
N ASN A 233 -3.05 5.03 -3.02
CA ASN A 233 -3.65 5.06 -4.35
C ASN A 233 -3.11 3.90 -5.17
N GLY A 234 -3.98 3.17 -5.85
CA GLY A 234 -3.54 2.01 -6.60
C GLY A 234 -4.63 1.32 -7.40
N TYR A 235 -4.42 0.03 -7.61
CA TYR A 235 -5.30 -0.80 -8.43
C TYR A 235 -5.90 -1.90 -7.56
N VAL A 236 -7.20 -2.18 -7.74
CA VAL A 236 -7.83 -3.32 -7.07
C VAL A 236 -8.25 -4.37 -8.08
N TYR A 237 -7.61 -5.53 -8.00
CA TYR A 237 -7.87 -6.64 -8.89
C TYR A 237 -9.16 -7.37 -8.53
N THR A 238 -10.18 -7.30 -9.39
CA THR A 238 -11.42 -8.07 -9.21
C THR A 238 -11.90 -8.69 -10.51
N LYS A 239 -12.36 -9.94 -10.43
CA LYS A 239 -13.05 -10.64 -11.52
C LYS A 239 -14.55 -10.33 -11.56
N SER A 240 -15.11 -9.77 -10.50
CA SER A 240 -16.53 -9.44 -10.39
C SER A 240 -16.82 -8.08 -11.01
N SER A 241 -17.80 -8.01 -11.91
CA SER A 241 -18.30 -6.74 -12.45
C SER A 241 -19.20 -5.97 -11.47
N LEU A 242 -19.63 -6.61 -10.37
CA LEU A 242 -20.57 -6.05 -9.38
C LEU A 242 -19.88 -5.23 -8.28
N THR A 243 -18.60 -5.51 -7.99
CA THR A 243 -17.80 -4.78 -6.98
C THR A 243 -16.87 -3.75 -7.61
N ARG A 244 -16.98 -3.54 -8.92
CA ARG A 244 -16.30 -2.44 -9.63
C ARG A 244 -17.22 -1.23 -9.59
N PRO A 245 -16.75 -0.04 -9.16
CA PRO A 245 -17.24 1.19 -9.74
C PRO A 245 -17.14 1.06 -11.27
N ILE A 246 -18.25 1.27 -11.96
CA ILE A 246 -18.48 0.89 -13.36
C ILE A 246 -17.43 1.53 -14.30
N GLY A 247 -16.76 0.75 -15.17
CA GLY A 247 -16.01 1.29 -16.33
C GLY A 247 -14.86 0.43 -16.89
N SER A 248 -15.18 -0.67 -17.59
CA SER A 248 -14.23 -1.63 -18.17
C SER A 248 -13.48 -1.17 -19.45
N ALA A 249 -13.09 0.11 -19.58
CA ALA A 249 -12.38 0.60 -20.76
C ALA A 249 -11.15 1.48 -20.46
N THR A 250 -10.91 1.84 -19.21
CA THR A 250 -9.85 2.79 -18.82
C THR A 250 -9.17 2.36 -17.52
N ASP A 251 -7.97 2.88 -17.30
CA ASP A 251 -7.23 2.83 -16.03
C ASP A 251 -8.05 3.49 -14.92
N ILE A 252 -8.88 2.72 -14.19
CA ILE A 252 -9.60 3.17 -12.99
C ILE A 252 -8.77 2.76 -11.78
N LEU A 253 -8.31 3.76 -11.04
CA LEU A 253 -7.62 3.60 -9.78
C LEU A 253 -8.62 3.63 -8.62
N HIS A 254 -8.17 3.11 -7.48
CA HIS A 254 -8.88 3.14 -6.22
C HIS A 254 -8.03 3.82 -5.16
N ALA A 255 -8.69 4.42 -4.17
CA ALA A 255 -8.05 5.06 -3.04
C ALA A 255 -8.61 4.46 -1.74
N TRP A 256 -7.72 4.12 -0.81
CA TRP A 256 -8.07 3.61 0.51
C TRP A 256 -7.06 4.13 1.55
N PRO A 257 -7.44 4.26 2.83
CA PRO A 257 -6.54 4.75 3.85
C PRO A 257 -5.76 3.62 4.55
N GLU A 258 -4.68 4.02 5.21
CA GLU A 258 -4.08 3.25 6.29
C GLU A 258 -3.77 4.13 7.49
N TYR A 259 -3.66 3.50 8.66
CA TYR A 259 -3.23 4.16 9.89
C TYR A 259 -2.09 3.38 10.54
N TYR A 260 -1.24 4.07 11.28
CA TYR A 260 -0.17 3.43 12.03
C TYR A 260 -0.73 2.91 13.35
N ASP A 261 -0.82 1.59 13.46
CA ASP A 261 -1.27 0.90 14.67
C ASP A 261 -0.11 0.90 15.70
N LEU A 262 -0.27 1.69 16.76
CA LEU A 262 0.74 1.86 17.81
C LEU A 262 0.89 0.62 18.70
N GLU A 263 -0.09 -0.28 18.73
CA GLU A 263 -0.01 -1.52 19.50
C GLU A 263 0.75 -2.59 18.72
N LYS A 264 0.50 -2.66 17.41
CA LYS A 264 1.13 -3.62 16.49
C LYS A 264 2.45 -3.12 15.88
N PHE A 265 2.76 -1.83 16.03
CA PHE A 265 3.90 -1.17 15.41
C PHE A 265 3.96 -1.38 13.88
N THR A 266 2.82 -1.25 13.21
CA THR A 266 2.71 -1.44 11.76
C THR A 266 1.65 -0.53 11.15
N TRP A 267 1.86 -0.14 9.90
CA TRP A 267 0.79 0.37 9.05
C TRP A 267 -0.27 -0.71 8.84
N THR A 268 -1.52 -0.36 9.15
CA THR A 268 -2.71 -1.20 9.01
C THR A 268 -3.62 -0.58 7.97
N GLN A 269 -3.81 -1.29 6.87
CA GLN A 269 -4.69 -0.89 5.77
C GLN A 269 -6.13 -1.29 6.05
N LEU A 270 -7.07 -0.48 5.57
CA LEU A 270 -8.51 -0.73 5.63
C LEU A 270 -9.21 -0.05 4.47
N ASP A 271 -10.47 -0.42 4.19
CA ASP A 271 -11.24 0.20 3.12
C ASP A 271 -12.71 0.46 3.49
N PRO A 272 -13.08 1.69 3.92
CA PRO A 272 -14.46 2.02 4.24
C PRO A 272 -15.35 2.14 2.99
N THR A 273 -14.78 2.35 1.80
CA THR A 273 -15.53 2.35 0.54
C THR A 273 -16.01 0.94 0.22
N TRP A 274 -15.13 -0.05 0.32
CA TRP A 274 -15.50 -1.44 0.09
C TRP A 274 -16.37 -1.98 1.23
N GLY A 275 -16.13 -1.58 2.49
CA GLY A 275 -17.06 -1.85 3.59
C GLY A 275 -18.49 -1.38 3.30
N ASN A 276 -18.65 -0.19 2.70
CA ASN A 276 -19.94 0.37 2.28
C ASN A 276 -20.56 -0.38 1.08
N THR A 277 -19.76 -0.67 0.05
CA THR A 277 -20.26 -1.13 -1.27
C THR A 277 -20.39 -2.65 -1.41
N THR A 278 -19.80 -3.43 -0.51
CA THR A 278 -19.82 -4.91 -0.56
C THR A 278 -20.86 -5.55 0.36
N GLY A 279 -21.75 -4.74 0.96
CA GLY A 279 -22.83 -5.25 1.81
C GLY A 279 -22.34 -5.76 3.17
N GLY A 280 -21.34 -5.10 3.76
CA GLY A 280 -20.90 -5.39 5.13
C GLY A 280 -19.75 -6.39 5.24
N VAL A 281 -18.99 -6.64 4.16
CA VAL A 281 -17.71 -7.33 4.30
C VAL A 281 -16.79 -6.47 5.15
N ASP A 282 -16.17 -7.10 6.14
CA ASP A 282 -15.24 -6.45 7.04
C ASP A 282 -13.90 -6.19 6.34
N TYR A 283 -13.71 -4.94 5.94
CA TYR A 283 -12.44 -4.39 5.42
C TYR A 283 -11.73 -3.53 6.47
N PHE A 284 -12.08 -3.66 7.76
CA PHE A 284 -11.36 -3.00 8.85
C PHE A 284 -10.31 -3.93 9.46
N HIS A 285 -10.72 -5.15 9.83
CA HIS A 285 -9.82 -6.07 10.54
C HIS A 285 -8.80 -6.74 9.62
N LYS A 286 -9.14 -6.92 8.34
CA LYS A 286 -8.26 -7.46 7.31
C LYS A 286 -8.58 -6.87 5.95
N LEU A 287 -7.53 -6.71 5.15
CA LEU A 287 -7.64 -6.45 3.73
C LEU A 287 -7.66 -7.79 2.97
N ASP A 288 -7.36 -7.77 1.68
CA ASP A 288 -7.41 -8.93 0.79
C ASP A 288 -6.12 -9.08 -0.03
N PHE A 289 -6.14 -9.97 -1.03
CA PHE A 289 -5.04 -10.14 -2.00
C PHE A 289 -5.18 -9.26 -3.25
N SER A 290 -6.14 -8.33 -3.26
CA SER A 290 -6.59 -7.62 -4.46
C SER A 290 -6.08 -6.19 -4.52
N HIS A 291 -5.85 -5.56 -3.37
CA HIS A 291 -5.36 -4.18 -3.27
C HIS A 291 -3.87 -4.11 -3.57
N ILE A 292 -3.52 -3.49 -4.69
CA ILE A 292 -2.15 -3.30 -5.16
C ILE A 292 -1.83 -1.80 -5.04
N THR A 293 -0.94 -1.43 -4.13
CA THR A 293 -0.55 -0.04 -3.88
C THR A 293 0.38 0.45 -4.98
N PHE A 294 0.05 1.58 -5.62
CA PHE A 294 0.94 2.23 -6.58
C PHE A 294 1.69 3.40 -5.96
N VAL A 295 1.03 4.19 -5.12
CA VAL A 295 1.64 5.30 -4.37
C VAL A 295 0.96 5.47 -3.02
N ARG A 296 1.64 6.22 -2.15
CA ARG A 296 1.20 6.58 -0.80
C ARG A 296 1.29 8.09 -0.63
N HIS A 297 0.25 8.72 -0.11
CA HIS A 297 0.22 10.16 0.13
C HIS A 297 0.04 10.41 1.62
N GLY A 298 1.10 10.82 2.31
CA GLY A 298 1.08 11.14 3.74
C GLY A 298 1.56 12.55 4.03
N VAL A 299 2.67 12.97 3.42
CA VAL A 299 3.24 14.33 3.59
C VAL A 299 2.54 15.35 2.71
N GLU A 300 2.34 15.01 1.44
CA GLU A 300 1.61 15.79 0.46
C GLU A 300 0.38 15.00 0.02
N ASP A 301 -0.72 15.69 -0.27
CA ASP A 301 -2.03 15.05 -0.45
C ASP A 301 -2.33 14.60 -1.89
N SER A 302 -1.42 14.88 -2.82
CA SER A 302 -1.64 14.69 -4.26
C SER A 302 -0.36 14.36 -5.04
N TYR A 303 0.76 14.17 -4.35
CA TYR A 303 2.06 13.83 -4.91
C TYR A 303 2.72 12.71 -4.10
N PRO A 304 3.37 11.72 -4.74
CA PRO A 304 3.63 11.58 -6.18
C PRO A 304 2.41 11.12 -7.00
N LEU A 305 2.43 11.32 -8.32
CA LEU A 305 1.35 10.81 -9.17
C LEU A 305 1.39 9.27 -9.25
N PRO A 306 0.24 8.57 -9.20
CA PRO A 306 0.19 7.12 -9.40
C PRO A 306 0.42 6.72 -10.86
N ALA A 307 0.79 5.44 -11.08
CA ALA A 307 0.72 4.85 -12.41
C ALA A 307 -0.69 5.01 -13.02
N GLY A 308 -0.77 5.30 -14.32
CA GLY A 308 -2.04 5.66 -15.00
C GLY A 308 -2.40 7.16 -14.97
N ALA A 309 -1.79 7.96 -14.08
CA ALA A 309 -1.96 9.43 -14.10
C ALA A 309 -1.00 10.14 -15.08
N TYR A 310 0.04 9.44 -15.56
CA TYR A 310 1.04 9.96 -16.50
C TYR A 310 0.60 9.88 -17.97
N LYS A 311 -0.70 9.85 -18.26
CA LYS A 311 -1.21 9.69 -19.64
C LYS A 311 -1.48 11.03 -20.30
N SER A 312 -1.05 11.20 -21.55
CA SER A 312 -1.46 12.34 -22.37
C SER A 312 -2.85 12.16 -23.01
N ASN A 313 -3.23 10.91 -23.28
CA ASN A 313 -4.54 10.55 -23.81
C ASN A 313 -5.34 9.76 -22.75
N PRO A 314 -6.45 10.29 -22.21
CA PRO A 314 -7.20 9.63 -21.15
C PRO A 314 -7.85 8.30 -21.56
N ASN A 315 -8.00 8.06 -22.87
CA ASN A 315 -8.63 6.87 -23.44
C ASN A 315 -7.65 5.71 -23.67
N GLU A 316 -6.34 5.94 -23.53
CA GLU A 316 -5.34 4.89 -23.64
C GLU A 316 -5.19 4.14 -22.32
N LYS A 317 -4.87 2.84 -22.43
CA LYS A 317 -4.64 1.95 -21.29
C LYS A 317 -3.15 1.88 -21.03
N TYR A 318 -2.71 2.40 -19.89
CA TYR A 318 -1.31 2.42 -19.46
C TYR A 318 -1.05 1.45 -18.30
N ILE A 319 -2.10 0.84 -17.74
CA ILE A 319 -1.99 -0.17 -16.68
C ILE A 319 -2.50 -1.51 -17.18
N GLU A 320 -1.65 -2.53 -17.14
CA GLU A 320 -2.06 -3.92 -17.26
C GLU A 320 -1.62 -4.71 -16.02
N VAL A 321 -2.56 -5.44 -15.43
CA VAL A 321 -2.36 -6.28 -14.25
C VAL A 321 -2.85 -7.67 -14.57
N VAL A 322 -1.98 -8.67 -14.40
CA VAL A 322 -2.31 -10.08 -14.59
C VAL A 322 -1.76 -10.91 -13.43
N VAL A 323 -2.50 -11.93 -13.00
CA VAL A 323 -1.98 -12.90 -12.02
C VAL A 323 -0.79 -13.63 -12.64
N SER A 324 0.28 -13.81 -11.87
CA SER A 324 1.53 -14.42 -12.32
C SER A 324 2.20 -15.19 -11.19
N GLU A 325 3.17 -16.04 -11.53
CA GLU A 325 4.16 -16.52 -10.57
C GLU A 325 5.20 -15.41 -10.28
N PRO A 326 5.87 -15.44 -9.11
CA PRO A 326 7.01 -14.57 -8.83
C PRO A 326 8.21 -14.89 -9.73
N ILE A 327 9.07 -13.88 -9.92
CA ILE A 327 10.34 -14.03 -10.64
C ILE A 327 11.52 -14.15 -9.67
N GLU A 328 12.68 -14.56 -10.19
CA GLU A 328 13.91 -14.63 -9.40
C GLU A 328 14.34 -13.25 -8.89
N GLU A 329 14.59 -13.19 -7.59
CA GLU A 329 15.15 -12.03 -6.93
C GLU A 329 16.68 -12.04 -7.06
N ASN A 330 17.23 -10.89 -7.40
CA ASN A 330 18.66 -10.66 -7.52
C ASN A 330 19.04 -9.43 -6.71
N GLN A 331 19.84 -9.64 -5.67
CA GLN A 331 20.50 -8.58 -4.93
C GLN A 331 21.91 -8.40 -5.51
N ASP A 332 22.16 -7.25 -6.14
CA ASP A 332 23.49 -6.88 -6.65
C ASP A 332 23.93 -5.57 -6.00
N ILE A 333 24.99 -5.64 -5.20
CA ILE A 333 25.50 -4.52 -4.41
C ILE A 333 26.89 -4.16 -4.90
N VAL A 334 27.05 -2.90 -5.31
CA VAL A 334 28.35 -2.34 -5.70
C VAL A 334 28.69 -1.20 -4.76
N VAL A 335 29.92 -1.20 -4.26
CA VAL A 335 30.46 -0.11 -3.44
C VAL A 335 31.48 0.67 -4.26
N GLN A 336 31.25 1.97 -4.44
CA GLN A 336 32.17 2.87 -5.13
C GLN A 336 32.19 4.24 -4.44
N ASN A 337 33.40 4.75 -4.15
CA ASN A 337 33.60 6.08 -3.55
C ASN A 337 32.75 6.32 -2.28
N ASP A 338 32.73 5.35 -1.36
CA ASP A 338 31.93 5.37 -0.13
C ASP A 338 30.41 5.50 -0.37
N ILE A 339 29.92 5.09 -1.55
CA ILE A 339 28.50 4.99 -1.89
C ILE A 339 28.19 3.53 -2.20
N VAL A 340 27.09 3.03 -1.63
CA VAL A 340 26.48 1.73 -1.93
C VAL A 340 25.45 1.94 -3.02
N TYR A 341 25.52 1.11 -4.06
CA TYR A 341 24.58 1.07 -5.17
C TYR A 341 23.87 -0.27 -5.17
N ASN A 342 22.55 -0.23 -5.31
CA ASN A 342 21.73 -1.41 -5.57
C ASN A 342 21.52 -1.53 -7.09
N HIS A 343 22.22 -2.45 -7.73
CA HIS A 343 21.99 -2.81 -9.15
C HIS A 343 21.03 -4.01 -9.30
N GLY A 344 20.56 -4.55 -8.18
CA GLY A 344 19.60 -5.64 -8.12
C GLY A 344 18.19 -5.19 -8.53
N ASN A 345 17.29 -6.16 -8.56
CA ASN A 345 15.89 -5.95 -8.91
C ASN A 345 14.93 -5.93 -7.71
N VAL A 346 15.47 -6.08 -6.50
CA VAL A 346 14.73 -6.08 -5.24
C VAL A 346 15.37 -5.08 -4.27
N ALA A 347 14.57 -4.53 -3.35
CA ALA A 347 15.10 -3.67 -2.31
C ALA A 347 16.04 -4.43 -1.37
N ILE A 348 17.06 -3.74 -0.86
CA ILE A 348 17.97 -4.27 0.14
C ILE A 348 17.63 -3.64 1.48
N VAL A 349 17.55 -4.48 2.51
CA VAL A 349 17.39 -4.06 3.90
C VAL A 349 18.61 -4.53 4.67
N HIS A 350 19.41 -3.58 5.13
CA HIS A 350 20.63 -3.88 5.89
C HIS A 350 20.88 -2.83 6.98
N GLU A 351 21.43 -3.23 8.13
CA GLU A 351 21.61 -2.35 9.28
C GLU A 351 22.46 -1.11 9.00
N ASP A 352 23.43 -1.22 8.09
CA ASP A 352 24.35 -0.13 7.76
C ASP A 352 23.78 0.88 6.75
N VAL A 353 22.97 0.45 5.78
CA VAL A 353 22.44 1.32 4.72
C VAL A 353 20.94 1.61 4.86
N GLY A 354 20.27 0.98 5.82
CA GLY A 354 18.83 1.02 5.96
C GLY A 354 18.13 0.28 4.83
N TYR A 355 17.06 0.89 4.31
CA TYR A 355 16.34 0.39 3.15
C TYR A 355 16.85 1.10 1.89
N LEU A 356 17.23 0.31 0.88
CA LEU A 356 17.76 0.80 -0.40
C LEU A 356 16.97 0.19 -1.56
N PRO A 357 16.14 0.96 -2.30
CA PRO A 357 15.35 0.43 -3.40
C PRO A 357 16.24 -0.08 -4.55
N PRO A 358 15.69 -0.90 -5.48
CA PRO A 358 16.37 -1.24 -6.74
C PRO A 358 16.83 0.02 -7.47
N TYR A 359 18.02 0.02 -8.08
CA TYR A 359 18.64 1.21 -8.71
C TYR A 359 18.90 2.38 -7.74
N GLY A 360 18.76 2.17 -6.42
CA GLY A 360 19.03 3.18 -5.42
C GLY A 360 20.51 3.30 -5.08
N SER A 361 20.87 4.42 -4.47
CA SER A 361 22.19 4.60 -3.86
C SER A 361 22.11 5.29 -2.50
N ALA A 362 23.01 4.92 -1.61
CA ALA A 362 23.13 5.52 -0.28
C ALA A 362 24.62 5.64 0.10
N PRO A 363 25.02 6.70 0.81
CA PRO A 363 26.37 6.76 1.37
C PRO A 363 26.56 5.58 2.34
N LEU A 364 27.69 4.89 2.25
CA LEU A 364 28.11 4.01 3.34
C LEU A 364 28.18 4.86 4.60
N PRO A 365 27.63 4.40 5.74
CA PRO A 365 27.96 5.04 6.99
C PRO A 365 29.48 4.96 7.13
N LEU A 366 30.14 6.12 7.20
CA LEU A 366 31.51 6.26 7.71
C LEU A 366 31.55 5.39 8.96
N GLN A 367 32.20 4.21 8.88
CA GLN A 367 32.23 3.17 9.91
C GLN A 367 31.81 3.75 11.24
N LYS A 368 30.60 3.42 11.76
CA LYS A 368 30.18 3.78 13.13
C LYS A 368 31.45 3.77 13.96
N SER A 369 31.94 4.94 14.36
CA SER A 369 33.30 5.07 14.88
C SER A 369 33.42 4.01 15.97
N LEU A 370 34.22 2.96 15.73
CA LEU A 370 34.22 1.80 16.64
C LEU A 370 34.27 2.34 18.05
N SER A 371 33.28 1.97 18.88
CA SER A 371 33.26 2.48 20.24
C SER A 371 34.60 2.14 20.88
N PHE A 372 35.05 2.92 21.86
CA PHE A 372 36.29 2.59 22.57
C PHE A 372 36.27 1.13 23.09
N TYR A 373 35.08 0.63 23.44
CA TYR A 373 34.82 -0.74 23.83
C TYR A 373 35.06 -1.77 22.71
N ASP A 374 34.61 -1.51 21.49
CA ASP A 374 34.82 -2.40 20.34
C ASP A 374 36.30 -2.45 19.94
N LYS A 375 36.99 -1.30 20.02
CA LYS A 375 38.45 -1.23 19.82
C LYS A 375 39.19 -2.05 20.87
N ILE A 376 38.78 -1.99 22.14
CA ILE A 376 39.35 -2.81 23.21
C ILE A 376 39.08 -4.30 22.96
N LYS A 377 37.87 -4.70 22.58
CA LYS A 377 37.55 -6.11 22.27
C LYS A 377 38.45 -6.66 21.18
N ILE A 378 38.68 -5.90 20.11
CA ILE A 378 39.55 -6.30 19.01
C ILE A 378 41.02 -6.44 19.47
N VAL A 379 41.50 -5.51 20.31
CA VAL A 379 42.84 -5.58 20.89
C VAL A 379 42.99 -6.77 21.83
N CYS A 380 42.02 -7.03 22.71
CA CYS A 380 42.01 -8.18 23.61
C CYS A 380 41.93 -9.50 22.85
N ALA A 381 41.10 -9.60 21.80
CA ALA A 381 41.00 -10.79 20.96
C ALA A 381 42.33 -11.09 20.23
N LYS A 382 43.01 -10.05 19.71
CA LYS A 382 44.35 -10.19 19.11
C LYS A 382 45.39 -10.62 20.14
N LEU A 383 45.38 -10.04 21.34
CA LEU A 383 46.30 -10.45 22.42
C LEU A 383 46.06 -11.89 22.87
N LEU A 384 44.81 -12.31 23.06
CA LEU A 384 44.45 -13.69 23.42
C LEU A 384 44.88 -14.70 22.36
N SER A 385 44.80 -14.36 21.07
CA SER A 385 45.28 -15.21 19.97
C SER A 385 46.81 -15.39 19.93
N ILE A 386 47.58 -14.51 20.60
CA ILE A 386 49.03 -14.64 20.74
C ILE A 386 49.37 -15.62 21.88
N PHE A 387 48.54 -15.70 22.92
CA PHE A 387 48.76 -16.57 24.09
C PHE A 387 48.14 -17.97 23.95
N TYR A 388 47.20 -18.17 23.02
CA TYR A 388 46.65 -19.49 22.66
C TYR A 388 47.13 -19.90 21.27
N ARG A 389 48.37 -20.42 21.18
CA ARG A 389 48.72 -21.36 20.11
C ARG A 389 48.47 -22.78 20.63
N PRO A 390 47.60 -23.59 20.00
CA PRO A 390 47.47 -24.99 20.38
C PRO A 390 48.79 -25.71 20.10
N HIS A 391 49.29 -26.46 21.09
CA HIS A 391 50.31 -27.49 20.91
C HIS A 391 49.68 -28.79 20.41
#